data_AF-A0A923HR65-F1
#
_entry.id   AF-A0A923HR65-F1
#
_cell.length_a   1.000
_cell.length_b   1.000
_cell.length_c   1.000
_cell.angle_alpha   90.00
_cell.angle_beta   90.00
_cell.angle_gamma   90.00
#
_symmetry.space_group_name_H-M   'P 1'
#
loop_
_entity.id
_entity.type
_entity.pdbx_description
1 polymer ?
#
loop_
_entity_poly.entity_id
_entity_poly.type
_entity_poly.pdbx_seq_one_letter_code
_entity_poly.pdbx_strand_id
1 'polypeptide(L)'
;MAIDVYIDSCAWNYLYENMVDLAKELPQSQFSIHVTREVEIELGAIPDVGCDGTDKTLLKAYIKQGISSAPVKTSYVFGFKTLEPDGTQSPVQVYGGFNVGTCQSNEERNFYAKPEIKQQLLSGKKAKSGLGKNQADASLAAKSLSTIVLTNERMNKVGPLKLANALGGKMVYLQDQVEPSGLSIGNYLTSMT
;
A
#
# COMPACT_ATOMS: atom_id res chain seq x y z
N MET A 1 15.51 11.95 -11.90
CA MET A 1 14.07 11.67 -11.77
C MET A 1 13.90 10.99 -10.41
N ALA A 2 12.90 11.36 -9.62
CA ALA A 2 12.71 10.73 -8.31
C ALA A 2 12.13 9.31 -8.48
N ILE A 3 12.49 8.40 -7.57
CA ILE A 3 11.99 7.02 -7.52
C ILE A 3 10.64 7.04 -6.80
N ASP A 4 9.58 6.60 -7.47
CA ASP A 4 8.26 6.45 -6.86
C ASP A 4 8.19 5.20 -5.98
N VAL A 5 7.87 5.40 -4.71
CA VAL A 5 7.81 4.36 -3.68
C VAL A 5 6.43 4.38 -3.01
N TYR A 6 5.72 3.27 -3.08
CA TYR A 6 4.44 3.07 -2.42
C TYR A 6 4.63 2.30 -1.13
N ILE A 7 4.00 2.75 -0.04
CA ILE A 7 4.09 2.10 1.27
C ILE A 7 2.79 1.35 1.57
N ASP A 8 2.89 0.06 1.83
CA ASP A 8 1.80 -0.79 2.30
C ASP A 8 1.41 -0.47 3.76
N SER A 9 0.16 -0.73 4.16
CA SER A 9 -0.30 -0.55 5.54
C SER A 9 0.52 -1.37 6.53
N CYS A 10 0.91 -2.60 6.17
CA CYS A 10 1.71 -3.44 7.04
C CYS A 10 3.18 -2.99 7.17
N ALA A 11 3.72 -2.28 6.17
CA ALA A 11 5.08 -1.75 6.19
C ALA A 11 5.26 -0.71 7.30
N TRP A 12 4.23 0.04 7.65
CA TRP A 12 4.28 1.02 8.73
C TRP A 12 4.60 0.40 10.10
N ASN A 13 4.21 -0.85 10.35
CA ASN A 13 4.59 -1.54 11.58
C ASN A 13 6.11 -1.76 11.63
N TYR A 14 6.72 -2.22 10.53
CA TYR A 14 8.16 -2.39 10.44
C TYR A 14 8.91 -1.07 10.64
N LEU A 15 8.45 -0.01 9.97
CA LEU A 15 9.05 1.31 10.07
C LEU A 15 9.00 1.84 11.52
N TYR A 16 7.88 1.62 12.20
CA TYR A 16 7.70 1.98 13.61
C TYR A 16 8.59 1.15 14.54
N GLU A 17 8.57 -0.17 14.39
CA GLU A 17 9.36 -1.11 15.21
C GLU A 17 10.86 -0.83 15.12
N ASN A 18 11.33 -0.38 13.95
CA ASN A 18 12.73 -0.03 13.71
C ASN A 18 13.01 1.49 13.83
N MET A 19 12.02 2.28 14.26
CA MET A 19 12.11 3.74 14.44
C MET A 19 12.72 4.47 13.22
N VAL A 20 12.32 4.05 12.02
CA VAL A 20 12.83 4.61 10.77
C VAL A 20 12.37 6.07 10.63
N ASP A 21 13.30 6.98 10.36
CA ASP A 21 12.98 8.36 10.01
C ASP A 21 12.81 8.45 8.49
N LEU A 22 11.56 8.37 8.01
CA LEU A 22 11.24 8.35 6.58
C LEU A 22 11.86 9.53 5.81
N ALA A 23 11.94 10.73 6.41
CA ALA A 23 12.46 11.90 5.73
C ALA A 23 13.97 11.83 5.50
N LYS A 24 14.69 11.13 6.39
CA LYS A 24 16.13 10.85 6.24
C LYS A 24 16.39 9.64 5.36
N GLU A 25 15.60 8.59 5.55
CA GLU A 25 15.78 7.31 4.88
C GLU A 25 15.41 7.37 3.40
N LEU A 26 14.36 8.13 3.07
CA LEU A 26 13.82 8.31 1.72
C LEU A 26 13.67 9.81 1.43
N PRO A 27 14.79 10.55 1.24
CA PRO A 27 14.75 11.99 1.05
C PRO A 27 14.03 12.39 -0.25
N GLN A 28 13.25 13.46 -0.20
CA GLN A 28 12.44 13.95 -1.34
C GLN A 28 13.26 14.31 -2.59
N SER A 29 14.56 14.60 -2.42
CA SER A 29 15.47 14.84 -3.54
C SER A 29 15.67 13.61 -4.42
N GLN A 30 15.39 12.42 -3.91
CA GLN A 30 15.59 11.13 -4.57
C GLN A 30 14.31 10.31 -4.68
N PHE A 31 13.37 10.45 -3.74
CA PHE A 31 12.17 9.61 -3.66
C PHE A 31 10.89 10.45 -3.66
N SER A 32 9.85 9.92 -4.29
CA SER A 32 8.47 10.39 -4.10
C SER A 32 7.69 9.29 -3.40
N ILE A 33 7.23 9.56 -2.18
CA ILE A 33 6.56 8.57 -1.34
C ILE A 33 5.05 8.68 -1.49
N HIS A 34 4.40 7.54 -1.68
CA HIS A 34 2.96 7.47 -1.90
C HIS A 34 2.31 6.36 -1.05
N VAL A 35 1.01 6.48 -0.88
CA VAL A 35 0.11 5.38 -0.49
C VAL A 35 -1.04 5.30 -1.50
N THR A 36 -1.66 4.15 -1.66
CA THR A 36 -2.95 4.08 -2.37
C THR A 36 -4.06 4.60 -1.46
N ARG A 37 -5.17 5.04 -2.04
CA ARG A 37 -6.35 5.44 -1.26
C ARG A 37 -6.85 4.30 -0.37
N GLU A 38 -6.76 3.06 -0.83
CA GLU A 38 -7.08 1.88 -0.04
C GLU A 38 -6.19 1.78 1.21
N VAL A 39 -4.87 1.95 1.08
CA VAL A 39 -3.95 1.96 2.23
C VAL A 39 -4.27 3.13 3.17
N GLU A 40 -4.52 4.33 2.65
CA GLU A 40 -4.90 5.48 3.47
C GLU A 40 -6.16 5.18 4.32
N ILE A 41 -7.16 4.52 3.72
CA ILE A 41 -8.37 4.08 4.43
C ILE A 41 -8.02 3.05 5.52
N GLU A 42 -7.13 2.10 5.27
CA GLU A 42 -6.69 1.13 6.29
C GLU A 42 -5.95 1.80 7.45
N LEU A 43 -5.04 2.73 7.15
CA LEU A 43 -4.30 3.50 8.16
C LEU A 43 -5.25 4.34 9.03
N GLY A 44 -6.28 4.95 8.40
CA GLY A 44 -7.31 5.69 9.11
C GLY A 44 -8.21 4.81 10.00
N ALA A 45 -8.34 3.53 9.67
CA ALA A 45 -9.16 2.56 10.40
C ALA A 45 -8.40 1.83 11.52
N ILE A 46 -7.12 2.13 11.76
CA ILE A 46 -6.36 1.54 12.87
C ILE A 46 -7.02 1.94 14.21
N PRO A 47 -7.52 0.97 15.01
CA PRO A 47 -8.10 1.27 16.31
C PRO A 47 -7.01 1.68 17.31
N ASP A 48 -7.38 2.36 18.39
CA ASP A 48 -6.43 2.69 19.46
C ASP A 48 -5.97 1.44 20.21
N VAL A 49 -6.84 0.43 20.34
CA VAL A 49 -6.52 -0.87 20.93
C VAL A 49 -6.74 -1.97 19.89
N GLY A 50 -5.71 -2.78 19.67
CA GLY A 50 -5.74 -3.93 18.77
C GLY A 50 -6.69 -5.03 19.25
N CYS A 51 -7.03 -5.96 18.36
CA CYS A 51 -7.85 -7.13 18.71
C CYS A 51 -7.18 -8.03 19.76
N ASP A 52 -5.86 -7.95 19.85
CA ASP A 52 -4.96 -8.62 20.79
C ASP A 52 -4.75 -7.84 22.11
N GLY A 53 -5.39 -6.67 22.26
CA GLY A 53 -5.22 -5.80 23.42
C GLY A 53 -4.02 -4.85 23.34
N THR A 54 -3.24 -4.89 22.25
CA THR A 54 -2.07 -4.03 22.07
C THR A 54 -2.47 -2.58 21.86
N ASP A 55 -1.86 -1.66 22.60
CA ASP A 55 -2.03 -0.21 22.40
C ASP A 55 -1.34 0.23 21.09
N LYS A 56 -2.10 0.82 20.18
CA LYS A 56 -1.64 1.31 18.87
C LYS A 56 -1.58 2.84 18.78
N THR A 57 -1.81 3.56 19.87
CA THR A 57 -1.78 5.03 19.88
C THR A 57 -0.43 5.58 19.43
N LEU A 58 0.68 4.97 19.87
CA LEU A 58 2.03 5.35 19.47
C LEU A 58 2.31 5.06 17.99
N LEU A 59 1.90 3.90 17.48
CA LEU A 59 1.99 3.57 16.05
C LEU A 59 1.22 4.60 15.20
N LYS A 60 -0.01 4.96 15.61
CA LYS A 60 -0.81 5.97 14.92
C LYS A 60 -0.16 7.35 14.94
N ALA A 61 0.44 7.74 16.08
CA ALA A 61 1.19 8.98 16.19
C ALA A 61 2.41 8.99 15.26
N TYR A 62 3.15 7.88 15.23
CA TYR A 62 4.29 7.67 14.34
C TYR A 62 3.89 7.77 12.85
N ILE A 63 2.82 7.09 12.43
CA ILE A 63 2.31 7.16 11.05
C ILE A 63 1.96 8.61 10.67
N LYS A 64 1.22 9.32 11.54
CA LYS A 64 0.84 10.73 11.29
C LYS A 64 2.08 11.62 11.17
N GLN A 65 3.07 11.43 12.02
CA GLN A 65 4.32 12.18 11.97
C GLN A 65 5.08 11.88 10.68
N GLY A 66 5.23 10.60 10.30
CA GLY A 66 5.92 10.18 9.09
C GLY A 66 5.26 10.69 7.81
N ILE A 67 3.93 10.65 7.72
CA ILE A 67 3.18 11.23 6.60
C ILE A 67 3.44 12.74 6.48
N SER A 68 3.50 13.44 7.61
CA SER A 68 3.70 14.90 7.65
C SER A 68 5.14 15.32 7.35
N SER A 69 6.14 14.55 7.83
CA SER A 69 7.55 14.88 7.68
C SER A 69 8.15 14.48 6.33
N ALA A 70 7.64 13.40 5.71
CA ALA A 70 8.11 12.87 4.42
C ALA A 70 7.10 13.08 3.28
N PRO A 71 6.35 14.22 3.29
CA PRO A 71 5.08 14.49 2.60
C PRO A 71 4.54 13.36 1.72
N VAL A 72 4.07 12.31 2.38
CA VAL A 72 3.52 11.12 1.72
C VAL A 72 2.23 11.52 1.02
N LYS A 73 2.12 11.22 -0.28
CA LYS A 73 0.95 11.56 -1.09
C LYS A 73 0.00 10.37 -1.19
N THR A 74 -1.30 10.65 -1.14
CA THR A 74 -2.29 9.63 -1.50
C THR A 74 -2.53 9.66 -3.00
N SER A 75 -2.34 8.51 -3.65
CA SER A 75 -2.71 8.30 -5.05
C SER A 75 -4.15 7.80 -5.16
N TYR A 76 -4.83 8.29 -6.19
CA TYR A 76 -6.20 7.91 -6.49
C TYR A 76 -6.30 7.41 -7.92
N VAL A 77 -7.06 6.33 -8.12
CA VAL A 77 -7.56 5.96 -9.45
C VAL A 77 -8.79 6.82 -9.75
N PHE A 78 -8.86 7.36 -10.97
CA PHE A 78 -10.02 8.11 -11.44
C PHE A 78 -11.25 7.21 -11.49
N GLY A 79 -12.33 7.67 -10.89
CA GLY A 79 -13.59 6.95 -10.92
C GLY A 79 -14.70 7.73 -10.22
N PHE A 80 -15.87 7.11 -10.21
CA PHE A 80 -17.06 7.67 -9.59
C PHE A 80 -17.30 7.05 -8.21
N LYS A 81 -18.49 7.28 -7.67
CA LYS A 81 -18.90 6.76 -6.38
C LYS A 81 -18.79 5.23 -6.34
N THR A 82 -18.08 4.71 -5.35
CA THR A 82 -18.00 3.26 -5.13
C THR A 82 -19.34 2.72 -4.66
N LEU A 83 -19.83 1.70 -5.35
CA LEU A 83 -21.06 0.98 -5.02
C LEU A 83 -20.73 -0.45 -4.60
N GLU A 84 -21.58 -0.99 -3.74
CA GLU A 84 -21.61 -2.40 -3.38
C GLU A 84 -22.21 -3.26 -4.51
N PRO A 85 -22.01 -4.59 -4.47
CA PRO A 85 -22.63 -5.50 -5.43
C PRO A 85 -24.16 -5.42 -5.51
N ASP A 86 -24.82 -5.01 -4.41
CA ASP A 86 -26.27 -4.79 -4.34
C ASP A 86 -26.71 -3.38 -4.83
N GLY A 87 -25.75 -2.57 -5.31
CA GLY A 87 -25.99 -1.21 -5.79
C GLY A 87 -26.05 -0.15 -4.70
N THR A 88 -25.93 -0.51 -3.42
CA THR A 88 -25.88 0.45 -2.33
C THR A 88 -24.56 1.22 -2.30
N GLN A 89 -24.52 2.36 -1.61
CA GLN A 89 -23.31 3.15 -1.49
C GLN A 89 -22.30 2.45 -0.58
N SER A 90 -21.06 2.31 -1.04
CA SER A 90 -19.97 1.84 -0.19
C SER A 90 -19.71 2.80 0.97
N PRO A 91 -19.43 2.29 2.19
CA PRO A 91 -19.05 3.12 3.33
C PRO A 91 -17.73 3.85 3.10
N VAL A 92 -16.93 3.41 2.11
CA VAL A 92 -15.64 4.00 1.76
C VAL A 92 -15.59 4.38 0.28
N GLN A 93 -15.04 5.57 0.01
CA GLN A 93 -14.76 6.05 -1.36
C GLN A 93 -13.28 5.82 -1.68
N VAL A 94 -13.03 4.94 -2.65
CA VAL A 94 -11.68 4.57 -3.09
C VAL A 94 -11.23 5.31 -4.35
N TYR A 95 -12.16 5.84 -5.14
CA TYR A 95 -11.84 6.56 -6.37
C TYR A 95 -11.74 8.06 -6.15
N GLY A 96 -10.80 8.69 -6.85
CA GLY A 96 -10.68 10.14 -6.95
C GLY A 96 -11.49 10.65 -8.14
N GLY A 97 -12.20 11.77 -7.96
CA GLY A 97 -12.89 12.44 -9.06
C GLY A 97 -11.95 13.27 -9.94
N PHE A 98 -12.52 14.24 -10.65
CA PHE A 98 -11.75 15.20 -11.46
C PHE A 98 -10.68 15.92 -10.63
N ASN A 99 -9.52 16.13 -11.23
CA ASN A 99 -8.35 16.78 -10.63
C ASN A 99 -7.76 16.07 -9.39
N VAL A 100 -8.23 14.86 -9.08
CA VAL A 100 -7.74 14.05 -7.94
C VAL A 100 -7.28 12.69 -8.43
N GLY A 101 -8.13 12.00 -9.21
CA GLY A 101 -7.84 10.67 -9.72
C GLY A 101 -7.00 10.66 -10.99
N THR A 102 -6.25 9.58 -11.19
CA THR A 102 -5.48 9.28 -12.39
C THR A 102 -6.04 8.05 -13.10
N CYS A 103 -5.99 8.01 -14.43
CA CYS A 103 -6.42 6.83 -15.19
C CYS A 103 -5.50 5.64 -14.88
N GLN A 104 -6.09 4.45 -14.75
CA GLN A 104 -5.30 3.22 -14.64
C GLN A 104 -4.52 2.95 -15.92
N SER A 105 -3.32 2.40 -15.78
CA SER A 105 -2.52 1.97 -16.92
C SER A 105 -3.11 0.70 -17.58
N ASN A 106 -2.60 0.33 -18.76
CA ASN A 106 -2.98 -0.93 -19.39
C ASN A 106 -2.58 -2.14 -18.54
N GLU A 107 -1.39 -2.09 -17.94
CA GLU A 107 -0.82 -3.12 -17.09
C GLU A 107 -1.68 -3.31 -15.84
N GLU A 108 -2.06 -2.21 -15.17
CA GLU A 108 -2.96 -2.24 -14.02
C GLU A 108 -4.33 -2.85 -14.39
N ARG A 109 -4.93 -2.41 -15.51
CA ARG A 109 -6.21 -2.96 -15.98
C ARG A 109 -6.10 -4.45 -16.31
N ASN A 110 -5.03 -4.86 -16.97
CA ASN A 110 -4.77 -6.25 -17.29
C ASN A 110 -4.56 -7.11 -16.03
N PHE A 111 -3.96 -6.55 -14.98
CA PHE A 111 -3.85 -7.20 -13.68
C PHE A 111 -5.22 -7.45 -13.06
N TYR A 112 -6.08 -6.43 -12.97
CA TYR A 112 -7.45 -6.57 -12.46
C TYR A 112 -8.35 -7.45 -13.35
N ALA A 113 -8.04 -7.59 -14.63
CA ALA A 113 -8.79 -8.45 -15.54
C ALA A 113 -8.61 -9.95 -15.25
N LYS A 114 -7.53 -10.33 -14.53
CA LYS A 114 -7.19 -11.73 -14.24
C LYS A 114 -8.27 -12.43 -13.40
N PRO A 115 -8.69 -13.66 -13.77
CA PRO A 115 -9.72 -14.39 -13.02
C PRO A 115 -9.38 -14.57 -11.55
N GLU A 116 -8.12 -14.85 -11.20
CA GLU A 116 -7.71 -15.08 -9.82
C GLU A 116 -7.85 -13.80 -8.98
N ILE A 117 -7.53 -12.64 -9.55
CA ILE A 117 -7.68 -11.34 -8.87
C ILE A 117 -9.15 -11.00 -8.68
N LYS A 118 -9.98 -11.17 -9.71
CA LYS A 118 -11.43 -10.97 -9.59
C LYS A 118 -12.03 -11.86 -8.50
N GLN A 119 -11.66 -13.14 -8.48
CA GLN A 119 -12.14 -14.08 -7.46
C GLN A 119 -11.70 -13.64 -6.06
N GLN A 120 -10.44 -13.23 -5.88
CA GLN A 120 -9.94 -12.77 -4.60
C GLN A 120 -10.68 -11.54 -4.09
N LEU A 121 -10.96 -10.55 -4.96
CA LEU A 121 -11.67 -9.32 -4.62
C LEU A 121 -13.16 -9.52 -4.31
N LEU A 122 -13.80 -10.50 -4.95
CA LEU A 122 -15.20 -10.85 -4.69
C LEU A 122 -15.35 -11.78 -3.48
N SER A 123 -14.27 -12.37 -2.98
CA SER A 123 -14.32 -13.37 -1.92
C SER A 123 -14.29 -12.75 -0.52
N GLY A 124 -15.06 -13.33 0.40
CA GLY A 124 -14.91 -13.10 1.83
C GLY A 124 -15.63 -11.86 2.39
N LYS A 125 -15.42 -11.63 3.68
CA LYS A 125 -16.04 -10.52 4.41
C LYS A 125 -15.18 -9.27 4.27
N LYS A 126 -15.84 -8.12 4.30
CA LYS A 126 -15.18 -6.82 4.37
C LYS A 126 -14.30 -6.70 5.61
N ALA A 127 -13.22 -5.95 5.46
CA ALA A 127 -12.38 -5.55 6.57
C ALA A 127 -13.11 -4.54 7.48
N LYS A 128 -12.61 -4.36 8.70
CA LYS A 128 -13.11 -3.35 9.63
C LYS A 128 -13.00 -1.92 9.07
N SER A 129 -12.07 -1.70 8.13
CA SER A 129 -11.92 -0.45 7.40
C SER A 129 -13.07 -0.16 6.43
N GLY A 130 -13.95 -1.14 6.15
CA GLY A 130 -15.03 -1.04 5.16
C GLY A 130 -14.62 -1.46 3.75
N LEU A 131 -13.32 -1.66 3.51
CA LEU A 131 -12.79 -2.16 2.24
C LEU A 131 -13.17 -3.63 2.00
N GLY A 132 -13.27 -3.99 0.72
CA GLY A 132 -13.35 -5.38 0.29
C GLY A 132 -12.10 -6.16 0.69
N LYS A 133 -12.23 -7.48 0.79
CA LYS A 133 -11.08 -8.35 1.07
C LYS A 133 -10.03 -8.17 -0.03
N ASN A 134 -8.76 -8.06 0.36
CA ASN A 134 -7.62 -7.91 -0.55
C ASN A 134 -7.68 -6.67 -1.46
N GLN A 135 -8.56 -5.69 -1.18
CA GLN A 135 -8.69 -4.51 -2.03
C GLN A 135 -7.43 -3.63 -1.97
N ALA A 136 -6.89 -3.41 -0.77
CA ALA A 136 -5.62 -2.71 -0.57
C ALA A 136 -4.46 -3.45 -1.23
N ASP A 137 -4.29 -4.74 -0.93
CA ASP A 137 -3.26 -5.59 -1.55
C ASP A 137 -3.33 -5.56 -3.08
N ALA A 138 -4.53 -5.62 -3.68
CA ALA A 138 -4.68 -5.58 -5.13
C ALA A 138 -4.30 -4.21 -5.72
N SER A 139 -4.62 -3.10 -5.02
CA SER A 139 -4.21 -1.75 -5.43
C SER A 139 -2.70 -1.59 -5.47
N LEU A 140 -2.00 -2.11 -4.45
CA LEU A 140 -0.54 -2.10 -4.38
C LEU A 140 0.09 -3.06 -5.40
N ALA A 141 -0.46 -4.27 -5.54
CA ALA A 141 -0.04 -5.26 -6.52
C ALA A 141 -0.10 -4.72 -7.95
N ALA A 142 -1.15 -3.98 -8.30
CA ALA A 142 -1.26 -3.33 -9.60
C ALA A 142 -0.19 -2.24 -9.77
N LYS A 143 0.02 -1.39 -8.75
CA LYS A 143 1.04 -0.32 -8.78
C LYS A 143 2.46 -0.87 -8.92
N SER A 144 2.76 -2.00 -8.28
CA SER A 144 4.09 -2.59 -8.31
C SER A 144 4.57 -2.99 -9.71
N LEU A 145 3.66 -3.15 -10.67
CA LEU A 145 4.01 -3.43 -12.07
C LEU A 145 4.80 -2.28 -12.73
N SER A 146 4.76 -1.07 -12.18
CA SER A 146 5.47 0.09 -12.72
C SER A 146 6.37 0.79 -11.69
N THR A 147 5.95 0.83 -10.42
CA THR A 147 6.63 1.54 -9.33
C THR A 147 7.07 0.59 -8.23
N ILE A 148 7.92 1.04 -7.31
CA ILE A 148 8.34 0.23 -6.16
C ILE A 148 7.21 0.21 -5.12
N VAL A 149 6.96 -0.95 -4.50
CA VAL A 149 6.06 -1.10 -3.35
C VAL A 149 6.82 -1.72 -2.18
N LEU A 150 6.87 -1.01 -1.05
CA LEU A 150 7.38 -1.51 0.22
C LEU A 150 6.27 -2.22 0.99
N THR A 151 6.53 -3.45 1.42
CA THR A 151 5.62 -4.24 2.26
C THR A 151 6.40 -4.96 3.37
N ASN A 152 5.74 -5.20 4.51
CA ASN A 152 6.26 -6.11 5.54
C ASN A 152 5.52 -7.46 5.54
N GLU A 153 4.79 -7.76 4.48
CA GLU A 153 4.20 -9.08 4.28
C GLU A 153 5.30 -10.13 4.04
N ARG A 154 4.99 -11.42 4.27
CA ARG A 154 5.89 -12.51 3.90
C ARG A 154 5.79 -12.80 2.41
N MET A 155 6.93 -13.00 1.74
CA MET A 155 6.99 -13.29 0.30
C MET A 155 6.16 -14.51 -0.13
N ASN A 156 5.97 -15.48 0.77
CA ASN A 156 5.25 -16.71 0.47
C ASN A 156 3.73 -16.60 0.67
N LYS A 157 3.21 -15.53 1.31
CA LYS A 157 1.79 -15.35 1.59
C LYS A 157 0.98 -15.29 0.30
N VAL A 158 -0.09 -16.07 0.25
CA VAL A 158 -0.96 -16.13 -0.94
C VAL A 158 -1.86 -14.89 -0.97
N GLY A 159 -1.87 -14.19 -2.11
CA GLY A 159 -2.69 -13.01 -2.33
C GLY A 159 -2.25 -12.23 -3.58
N PRO A 160 -2.81 -11.03 -3.79
CA PRO A 160 -2.49 -10.20 -4.95
C PRO A 160 -1.01 -9.83 -5.03
N LEU A 161 -0.36 -9.51 -3.90
CA LEU A 161 1.05 -9.10 -3.86
C LEU A 161 1.97 -10.19 -4.42
N LYS A 162 1.76 -11.46 -4.01
CA LYS A 162 2.51 -12.61 -4.53
C LYS A 162 2.32 -12.82 -6.02
N LEU A 163 1.10 -12.63 -6.52
CA LEU A 163 0.84 -12.73 -7.96
C LEU A 163 1.56 -11.63 -8.74
N ALA A 164 1.51 -10.38 -8.27
CA ALA A 164 2.23 -9.29 -8.91
C ALA A 164 3.75 -9.51 -8.90
N ASN A 165 4.31 -9.99 -7.78
CA ASN A 165 5.73 -10.35 -7.71
C ASN A 165 6.11 -11.42 -8.76
N ALA A 166 5.29 -12.45 -8.93
CA ALA A 166 5.49 -13.49 -9.95
C ALA A 166 5.38 -12.96 -11.39
N LEU A 167 4.71 -11.81 -11.59
CA LEU A 167 4.58 -11.12 -12.88
C LEU A 167 5.69 -10.07 -13.09
N GLY A 168 6.70 -10.02 -12.22
CA GLY A 168 7.79 -9.04 -12.31
C GLY A 168 7.46 -7.69 -11.69
N GLY A 169 6.43 -7.61 -10.85
CA GLY A 169 6.15 -6.41 -10.05
C GLY A 169 7.31 -6.11 -9.09
N LYS A 170 7.62 -4.82 -8.92
CA LYS A 170 8.72 -4.30 -8.10
C LYS A 170 8.32 -4.25 -6.62
N MET A 171 8.01 -5.42 -6.07
CA MET A 171 7.73 -5.60 -4.64
C MET A 171 9.05 -5.67 -3.87
N VAL A 172 9.12 -4.94 -2.75
CA VAL A 172 10.25 -4.96 -1.82
C VAL A 172 9.72 -5.36 -0.45
N TYR A 173 10.18 -6.51 0.03
CA TYR A 173 9.76 -7.11 1.28
C TYR A 173 10.77 -6.77 2.38
N LEU A 174 10.37 -5.93 3.34
CA LEU A 174 11.28 -5.31 4.31
C LEU A 174 12.02 -6.36 5.15
N GLN A 175 11.31 -7.26 5.81
CA GLN A 175 11.93 -8.32 6.62
C GLN A 175 12.60 -9.42 5.79
N ASP A 176 12.04 -9.77 4.63
CA ASP A 176 12.52 -10.93 3.86
C ASP A 176 13.68 -10.57 2.92
N GLN A 177 13.88 -9.28 2.58
CA GLN A 177 14.88 -8.84 1.61
C GLN A 177 15.76 -7.68 2.09
N VAL A 178 15.18 -6.64 2.69
CA VAL A 178 15.96 -5.45 3.08
C VAL A 178 16.78 -5.74 4.32
N GLU A 179 16.17 -6.26 5.39
CA GLU A 179 16.84 -6.55 6.65
C GLU A 179 18.04 -7.52 6.48
N PRO A 180 17.93 -8.65 5.75
CA PRO A 180 19.06 -9.55 5.53
C PRO A 180 20.17 -8.95 4.65
N SER A 181 19.87 -7.91 3.85
CA SER A 181 20.88 -7.26 3.01
C SER A 181 21.86 -6.40 3.83
N GLY A 182 21.48 -5.99 5.04
CA GLY A 182 22.24 -5.06 5.87
C GLY A 182 22.28 -3.62 5.34
N LEU A 183 21.60 -3.33 4.23
CA LEU A 183 21.45 -1.98 3.68
C LEU A 183 20.31 -1.24 4.37
N SER A 184 20.43 0.09 4.39
CA SER A 184 19.28 0.94 4.67
C SER A 184 18.23 0.80 3.55
N ILE A 185 16.96 1.09 3.83
CA ILE A 185 15.87 1.01 2.85
C ILE A 185 16.22 1.85 1.60
N GLY A 186 16.63 3.11 1.77
CA GLY A 186 16.96 3.99 0.65
C GLY A 186 18.11 3.46 -0.21
N ASN A 187 19.16 2.93 0.42
CA ASN A 187 20.29 2.33 -0.29
C ASN A 187 19.89 1.04 -1.03
N TYR A 188 19.06 0.21 -0.41
CA TYR A 188 18.52 -1.00 -1.04
C TYR A 188 17.72 -0.63 -2.29
N LEU A 189 16.79 0.32 -2.18
CA LEU A 189 15.97 0.76 -3.31
C LEU A 189 16.82 1.34 -4.45
N THR A 190 17.83 2.14 -4.12
CA THR A 190 18.75 2.72 -5.12
C THR A 190 19.57 1.65 -5.85
N SER A 191 19.89 0.54 -5.20
CA SER A 191 20.62 -0.57 -5.83
C SER A 191 19.78 -1.37 -6.84
N MET A 192 18.45 -1.20 -6.82
CA MET A 192 17.51 -1.88 -7.72
C MET A 192 17.19 -1.09 -9.00
N THR A 193 17.53 0.19 -9.04
CA THR A 193 17.19 1.13 -10.13
C THR A 193 18.39 1.43 -11.03
#